data_AF-A0A527D328-F1
#
_entry.id   AF-A0A527D328-F1
#
_cell.length_a   1.000
_cell.length_b   1.000
_cell.length_c   1.000
_cell.angle_alpha   90.00
_cell.angle_beta   90.00
_cell.angle_gamma   90.00
#
_symmetry.space_group_name_H-M   'P 1'
#
loop_
_entity.id
_entity.type
_entity.pdbx_description
1 polymer ?
#
loop_
_entity_poly.entity_id
_entity_poly.type
_entity_poly.pdbx_seq_one_letter_code
_entity_poly.pdbx_strand_id
1 'polypeptide(L)'
;AKPDTLFVPYFAPDDPEIAQIPSSSYGNSAKYYNNSYLDDGYDKVKLGKQKGNLLGVDLSDLASDLVTPGKAAKEKVAKYVAPVNELITETGTRITVGPNRSCPTPVVPLTDDFDKLRKAASEMTEWNGSGTNVSEGLSWGMRVLSPAAPYTDGAPWKTPGISKIVLLLTDGENVVYGASEQPTKSDYTSYGYLAGSRFGSDNQTTAARNVDGWTKSVCTQLKDEGVQIYTMVLQSDTAANRALYSACASDPSDYYAVNDPTKLPNVFLQIANKFTKLQLTN
;
A
#
# COMPACT_ATOMS: atom_id res chain seq x y z
N ALA A 1 7.03 23.99 2.87
CA ALA A 1 7.26 22.53 2.94
C ALA A 1 8.30 22.13 1.91
N LYS A 2 9.10 21.08 2.14
CA LYS A 2 9.92 20.45 1.08
C LYS A 2 9.03 19.43 0.38
N PRO A 3 8.56 19.67 -0.86
CA PRO A 3 7.56 18.80 -1.49
C PRO A 3 7.99 17.33 -1.55
N ASP A 4 9.28 17.08 -1.72
CA ASP A 4 9.88 15.73 -1.79
C ASP A 4 9.84 14.96 -0.45
N THR A 5 9.49 15.63 0.66
CA THR A 5 9.30 14.98 1.96
C THR A 5 7.82 14.74 2.28
N LEU A 6 6.92 15.07 1.34
CA LEU A 6 5.49 14.86 1.50
C LEU A 6 5.10 13.52 0.86
N PHE A 7 4.38 12.71 1.62
CA PHE A 7 3.81 11.46 1.12
C PHE A 7 2.46 11.74 0.51
N VAL A 8 2.23 11.22 -0.70
CA VAL A 8 0.88 11.15 -1.24
C VAL A 8 0.19 10.00 -0.51
N PRO A 9 -0.89 10.25 0.24
CA PRO A 9 -1.64 9.17 0.86
C PRO A 9 -2.12 8.21 -0.23
N TYR A 10 -2.05 6.91 0.04
CA TYR A 10 -2.69 5.92 -0.83
C TYR A 10 -4.19 6.20 -0.81
N PHE A 11 -4.72 6.62 -1.96
CA PHE A 11 -6.13 6.90 -2.15
C PHE A 11 -6.52 6.26 -3.47
N ALA A 12 -7.22 5.12 -3.39
CA ALA A 12 -7.92 4.60 -4.54
C ALA A 12 -8.86 5.69 -5.07
N PRO A 13 -8.87 5.98 -6.37
CA PRO A 13 -9.66 7.07 -6.89
C PRO A 13 -11.15 6.71 -6.89
N ASP A 14 -11.97 7.76 -7.01
CA ASP A 14 -13.39 7.65 -7.33
C ASP A 14 -13.53 7.31 -8.82
N ASP A 15 -13.64 6.01 -9.11
CA ASP A 15 -13.77 5.48 -10.47
C ASP A 15 -15.13 5.83 -11.11
N PRO A 16 -15.23 5.84 -12.45
CA PRO A 16 -16.50 6.00 -13.16
C PRO A 16 -17.57 4.93 -12.84
N GLU A 17 -18.81 5.13 -13.33
CA GLU A 17 -20.05 4.34 -13.14
C GLU A 17 -20.90 4.73 -11.91
N ILE A 18 -22.02 4.02 -11.73
CA ILE A 18 -22.87 4.13 -10.55
C ILE A 18 -22.16 3.51 -9.34
N ALA A 19 -22.41 4.02 -8.14
CA ALA A 19 -21.88 3.46 -6.91
C ALA A 19 -22.50 2.07 -6.66
N GLN A 20 -21.65 1.05 -6.50
CA GLN A 20 -22.07 -0.34 -6.29
C GLN A 20 -21.52 -0.93 -5.00
N ILE A 21 -22.25 -1.89 -4.44
CA ILE A 21 -21.80 -2.66 -3.27
C ILE A 21 -20.61 -3.54 -3.67
N PRO A 22 -19.53 -3.60 -2.86
CA PRO A 22 -18.39 -4.48 -3.11
C PRO A 22 -18.80 -5.94 -3.35
N SER A 23 -18.12 -6.59 -4.29
CA SER A 23 -18.18 -8.05 -4.46
C SER A 23 -16.84 -8.59 -4.94
N SER A 24 -16.64 -9.89 -4.74
CA SER A 24 -15.39 -10.58 -5.08
C SER A 24 -15.04 -10.61 -6.57
N SER A 25 -15.96 -10.27 -7.45
CA SER A 25 -15.75 -10.23 -8.90
C SER A 25 -15.43 -8.84 -9.46
N TYR A 26 -15.47 -7.78 -8.64
CA TYR A 26 -15.43 -6.40 -9.13
C TYR A 26 -14.02 -5.78 -9.19
N GLY A 27 -13.12 -6.12 -8.26
CA GLY A 27 -11.81 -5.47 -8.10
C GLY A 27 -10.94 -5.38 -9.36
N ASN A 28 -10.96 -6.45 -10.17
CA ASN A 28 -10.16 -6.55 -11.39
C ASN A 28 -11.04 -7.05 -12.54
N SER A 29 -12.05 -6.25 -12.91
CA SER A 29 -13.07 -6.63 -13.90
C SER A 29 -12.81 -5.94 -15.24
N ALA A 30 -12.75 -6.69 -16.34
CA ALA A 30 -12.76 -6.05 -17.68
C ALA A 30 -14.08 -5.28 -17.95
N LYS A 31 -15.16 -5.62 -17.23
CA LYS A 31 -16.51 -5.15 -17.53
C LYS A 31 -16.92 -3.93 -16.69
N TYR A 32 -16.65 -3.92 -15.40
CA TYR A 32 -17.17 -2.93 -14.44
C TYR A 32 -16.06 -2.10 -13.82
N TYR A 33 -16.37 -0.87 -13.43
CA TYR A 33 -15.46 -0.01 -12.68
C TYR A 33 -15.58 -0.24 -11.17
N ASN A 34 -14.54 0.13 -10.43
CA ASN A 34 -14.48 -0.04 -8.98
C ASN A 34 -15.15 1.10 -8.20
N ASN A 35 -16.26 1.66 -8.69
CA ASN A 35 -16.94 2.76 -7.99
C ASN A 35 -17.90 2.26 -6.92
N SER A 36 -17.71 2.72 -5.68
CA SER A 36 -18.65 2.51 -4.59
C SER A 36 -18.85 3.75 -3.73
N TYR A 37 -18.59 4.93 -4.28
CA TYR A 37 -18.71 6.19 -3.55
C TYR A 37 -19.86 7.04 -4.07
N LEU A 38 -19.70 7.66 -5.24
CA LEU A 38 -20.71 8.56 -5.79
C LEU A 38 -21.09 8.14 -7.19
N ASP A 39 -22.40 8.09 -7.48
CA ASP A 39 -22.85 7.95 -8.86
C ASP A 39 -22.25 9.06 -9.73
N ASP A 40 -21.89 8.71 -10.97
CA ASP A 40 -21.39 9.64 -12.01
C ASP A 40 -22.43 10.68 -12.50
N GLY A 41 -23.47 10.94 -11.71
CA GLY A 41 -24.49 11.95 -11.95
C GLY A 41 -24.68 12.87 -10.74
N TYR A 42 -25.40 13.97 -10.94
CA TYR A 42 -25.70 14.94 -9.89
C TYR A 42 -27.20 15.25 -9.82
N ASP A 43 -27.69 15.52 -8.62
CA ASP A 43 -29.06 15.95 -8.38
C ASP A 43 -29.18 17.46 -8.65
N LYS A 44 -29.89 17.80 -9.73
CA LYS A 44 -30.10 19.19 -10.16
C LYS A 44 -30.86 20.04 -9.14
N VAL A 45 -31.74 19.43 -8.34
CA VAL A 45 -32.51 20.13 -7.31
C VAL A 45 -31.65 20.39 -6.09
N LYS A 46 -30.85 19.42 -5.65
CA LYS A 46 -29.83 19.62 -4.60
C LYS A 46 -28.82 20.68 -5.06
N LEU A 47 -28.31 20.57 -6.28
CA LEU A 47 -27.36 21.55 -6.84
C LEU A 47 -27.97 22.96 -6.92
N GLY A 48 -29.24 23.09 -7.33
CA GLY A 48 -29.93 24.38 -7.37
C GLY A 48 -30.16 25.02 -6.00
N LYS A 49 -30.09 24.24 -4.91
CA LYS A 49 -30.14 24.73 -3.52
C LYS A 49 -28.76 25.16 -2.99
N GLN A 50 -27.67 24.73 -3.64
CA GLN A 50 -26.29 25.11 -3.31
C GLN A 50 -26.02 26.52 -3.86
N LYS A 51 -26.25 27.57 -3.06
CA LYS A 51 -25.96 28.96 -3.44
C LYS A 51 -24.45 29.25 -3.31
N GLY A 52 -23.75 29.46 -4.41
CA GLY A 52 -22.34 29.93 -4.42
C GLY A 52 -21.28 28.86 -4.13
N ASN A 53 -20.01 29.20 -4.41
CA ASN A 53 -18.82 28.34 -4.50
C ASN A 53 -18.53 27.50 -3.23
N LEU A 54 -19.15 26.33 -3.11
CA LEU A 54 -19.13 25.52 -1.89
C LEU A 54 -17.82 24.75 -1.65
N LEU A 55 -17.07 24.39 -2.69
CA LEU A 55 -15.83 23.60 -2.50
C LEU A 55 -14.67 24.44 -1.96
N GLY A 56 -14.80 25.77 -1.89
CA GLY A 56 -13.66 26.67 -1.67
C GLY A 56 -12.57 26.55 -2.74
N VAL A 57 -12.84 25.78 -3.81
CA VAL A 57 -11.95 25.63 -4.95
C VAL A 57 -12.16 26.85 -5.81
N ASP A 58 -11.17 27.75 -5.80
CA ASP A 58 -11.12 28.82 -6.76
C ASP A 58 -10.73 28.25 -8.12
N LEU A 59 -11.72 28.07 -8.98
CA LEU A 59 -11.54 27.62 -10.35
C LEU A 59 -11.21 28.79 -11.30
N SER A 60 -10.99 30.01 -10.79
CA SER A 60 -10.66 31.17 -11.62
C SER A 60 -9.28 31.06 -12.28
N ASP A 61 -8.31 30.42 -11.62
CA ASP A 61 -6.93 30.27 -12.13
C ASP A 61 -6.73 29.06 -13.06
N LEU A 62 -7.72 28.17 -13.15
CA LEU A 62 -7.79 27.16 -14.23
C LEU A 62 -8.20 27.79 -15.59
N ALA A 63 -8.44 29.10 -15.62
CA ALA A 63 -8.88 29.82 -16.81
C ALA A 63 -7.74 30.29 -17.74
N SER A 64 -6.46 30.10 -17.41
CA SER A 64 -5.34 30.48 -18.29
C SER A 64 -4.63 29.26 -18.92
N ASP A 65 -5.31 28.62 -19.87
CA ASP A 65 -4.78 27.63 -20.84
C ASP A 65 -4.94 26.13 -20.56
N LEU A 66 -5.71 25.72 -19.52
CA LEU A 66 -6.25 24.35 -19.44
C LEU A 66 -7.74 24.36 -19.04
N VAL A 67 -8.58 24.64 -20.05
CA VAL A 67 -10.02 24.34 -20.11
C VAL A 67 -10.91 25.22 -19.23
N THR A 68 -11.61 26.19 -19.83
CA THR A 68 -12.91 26.61 -19.30
C THR A 68 -13.78 25.36 -19.20
N PRO A 69 -14.16 24.86 -18.00
CA PRO A 69 -14.90 23.62 -17.95
C PRO A 69 -16.25 23.87 -18.62
N GLY A 70 -16.42 23.28 -19.81
CA GLY A 70 -17.71 23.24 -20.48
C GLY A 70 -18.75 22.60 -19.57
N LYS A 71 -20.04 22.73 -19.91
CA LYS A 71 -21.16 22.15 -19.15
C LYS A 71 -20.84 20.74 -18.64
N ALA A 72 -20.29 19.88 -19.51
CA ALA A 72 -19.92 18.51 -19.18
C ALA A 72 -18.86 18.36 -18.06
N ALA A 73 -17.86 19.25 -17.96
CA ALA A 73 -16.86 19.19 -16.90
C ALA A 73 -17.41 19.69 -15.56
N LYS A 74 -18.27 20.73 -15.58
CA LYS A 74 -19.02 21.17 -14.39
C LYS A 74 -19.98 20.08 -13.89
N GLU A 75 -20.64 19.38 -14.81
CA GLU A 75 -21.52 18.25 -14.49
C GLU A 75 -20.76 17.07 -13.86
N LYS A 76 -19.50 16.83 -14.26
CA LYS A 76 -18.64 15.79 -13.67
C LYS A 76 -18.20 16.08 -12.23
N VAL A 77 -17.96 17.35 -11.89
CA VAL A 77 -17.56 17.74 -10.52
C VAL A 77 -18.78 17.94 -9.61
N ALA A 78 -19.96 18.20 -10.18
CA ALA A 78 -21.19 18.44 -9.42
C ALA A 78 -21.60 17.26 -8.52
N LYS A 79 -21.21 16.02 -8.86
CA LYS A 79 -21.48 14.83 -8.03
C LYS A 79 -20.89 14.97 -6.61
N TYR A 80 -19.73 15.62 -6.45
CA TYR A 80 -19.08 15.83 -5.14
C TYR A 80 -19.80 16.84 -4.24
N VAL A 81 -20.77 17.60 -4.76
CA VAL A 81 -21.50 18.65 -4.03
C VAL A 81 -22.99 18.36 -3.93
N ALA A 82 -23.52 17.62 -4.90
CA ALA A 82 -24.93 17.27 -5.00
C ALA A 82 -25.09 15.88 -5.61
N PRO A 83 -24.63 14.81 -4.94
CA PRO A 83 -24.70 13.47 -5.50
C PRO A 83 -26.15 13.01 -5.63
N VAL A 84 -26.41 12.22 -6.68
CA VAL A 84 -27.69 11.52 -6.85
C VAL A 84 -27.83 10.48 -5.73
N ASN A 85 -26.87 9.56 -5.66
CA ASN A 85 -26.71 8.59 -4.59
C ASN A 85 -25.28 8.64 -4.07
N GLU A 86 -25.14 8.29 -2.79
CA GLU A 86 -23.87 8.10 -2.10
C GLU A 86 -23.93 6.73 -1.42
N LEU A 87 -22.89 5.95 -1.64
CA LEU A 87 -22.66 4.68 -0.97
C LEU A 87 -21.29 4.82 -0.28
N ILE A 88 -21.18 4.45 0.99
CA ILE A 88 -19.89 4.47 1.70
C ILE A 88 -19.75 3.08 2.31
N THR A 89 -18.87 2.25 1.74
CA THR A 89 -18.64 0.89 2.22
C THR A 89 -17.19 0.74 2.68
N GLU A 90 -16.89 1.42 3.78
CA GLU A 90 -15.55 1.52 4.39
C GLU A 90 -15.27 0.39 5.39
N THR A 91 -16.32 -0.30 5.83
CA THR A 91 -16.24 -1.30 6.89
C THR A 91 -17.20 -2.45 6.59
N GLY A 92 -16.73 -3.70 6.70
CA GLY A 92 -17.61 -4.87 6.76
C GLY A 92 -17.23 -6.07 5.90
N THR A 93 -16.27 -5.95 4.98
CA THR A 93 -15.83 -7.06 4.10
C THR A 93 -14.33 -6.97 3.79
N ARG A 94 -13.65 -8.11 3.56
CA ARG A 94 -12.24 -8.18 3.10
C ARG A 94 -12.01 -7.60 1.69
N ILE A 95 -13.06 -7.06 1.10
CA ILE A 95 -13.11 -6.48 -0.24
C ILE A 95 -13.83 -5.15 -0.06
N THR A 96 -13.08 -4.06 -0.13
CA THR A 96 -13.64 -2.72 -0.31
C THR A 96 -13.47 -2.32 -1.78
N VAL A 97 -14.28 -1.39 -2.25
CA VAL A 97 -14.17 -0.75 -3.59
C VAL A 97 -14.24 0.77 -3.40
N GLY A 98 -14.03 1.52 -4.48
CA GLY A 98 -14.06 2.98 -4.46
C GLY A 98 -12.89 3.64 -3.73
N PRO A 99 -13.04 4.93 -3.40
CA PRO A 99 -12.25 5.61 -2.40
C PRO A 99 -12.04 4.74 -1.17
N ASN A 100 -10.80 4.70 -0.65
CA ASN A 100 -10.37 3.84 0.46
C ASN A 100 -10.44 2.31 0.23
N ARG A 101 -10.60 1.87 -1.02
CA ARG A 101 -10.37 0.47 -1.40
C ARG A 101 -9.03 -0.02 -0.85
N SER A 102 -9.05 -1.14 -0.13
CA SER A 102 -7.90 -1.79 0.49
C SER A 102 -7.04 -0.85 1.34
N CYS A 103 -7.67 0.14 2.00
CA CYS A 103 -7.00 1.04 2.92
C CYS A 103 -6.40 0.24 4.10
N PRO A 104 -5.06 0.15 4.21
CA PRO A 104 -4.43 -0.69 5.21
C PRO A 104 -4.54 -0.08 6.61
N THR A 105 -4.28 -0.90 7.62
CA THR A 105 -4.03 -0.39 8.98
C THR A 105 -2.80 0.52 8.95
N PRO A 106 -2.80 1.65 9.69
CA PRO A 106 -1.65 2.55 9.72
C PRO A 106 -0.38 1.85 10.24
N VAL A 107 0.77 2.22 9.68
CA VAL A 107 2.08 1.79 10.20
C VAL A 107 2.23 2.29 11.64
N VAL A 108 2.65 1.40 12.54
CA VAL A 108 3.03 1.77 13.90
C VAL A 108 4.48 2.26 13.88
N PRO A 109 4.77 3.51 14.31
CA PRO A 109 6.15 4.00 14.46
C PRO A 109 6.93 3.16 15.48
N LEU A 110 8.26 3.34 15.55
CA LEU A 110 9.05 2.70 16.60
C LEU A 110 8.51 3.09 17.98
N THR A 111 8.31 2.08 18.83
CA THR A 111 7.73 2.26 20.16
C THR A 111 8.14 1.10 21.07
N ASP A 112 8.21 1.36 22.36
CA ASP A 112 8.34 0.38 23.44
C ASP A 112 6.98 -0.04 24.03
N ASP A 113 5.87 0.48 23.49
CA ASP A 113 4.51 0.09 23.86
C ASP A 113 4.13 -1.26 23.21
N PHE A 114 4.48 -2.34 23.90
CA PHE A 114 4.17 -3.69 23.46
C PHE A 114 2.65 -3.98 23.41
N ASP A 115 1.83 -3.29 24.19
CA ASP A 115 0.37 -3.48 24.15
C ASP A 115 -0.19 -2.89 22.85
N LYS A 116 0.29 -1.71 22.44
CA LYS A 116 -0.03 -1.10 21.14
C LYS A 116 0.44 -1.98 19.98
N LEU A 117 1.65 -2.56 20.05
CA LEU A 117 2.14 -3.47 19.03
C LEU A 117 1.28 -4.74 18.92
N ARG A 118 0.90 -5.36 20.05
CA ARG A 118 0.02 -6.54 20.05
C ARG A 118 -1.37 -6.21 19.51
N LYS A 119 -1.91 -5.05 19.86
CA LYS A 119 -3.19 -4.56 19.33
C LYS A 119 -3.13 -4.39 17.81
N ALA A 120 -2.13 -3.65 17.31
CA ALA A 120 -1.96 -3.44 15.87
C ALA A 120 -1.79 -4.77 15.11
N ALA A 121 -1.00 -5.71 15.65
CA ALA A 121 -0.85 -7.05 15.07
C ALA A 121 -2.17 -7.84 15.06
N SER A 122 -3.01 -7.72 16.10
CA SER A 122 -4.33 -8.36 16.13
C SER A 122 -5.35 -7.74 15.17
N GLU A 123 -5.13 -6.48 14.77
CA GLU A 123 -5.95 -5.75 13.80
C GLU A 123 -5.47 -5.97 12.35
N MET A 124 -4.34 -6.65 12.14
CA MET A 124 -3.88 -7.00 10.79
C MET A 124 -4.87 -7.98 10.15
N THR A 125 -5.47 -7.52 9.06
CA THR A 125 -6.30 -8.33 8.16
C THR A 125 -5.67 -8.33 6.78
N GLU A 126 -5.86 -9.40 6.04
CA GLU A 126 -5.55 -9.41 4.62
C GLU A 126 -6.55 -8.52 3.85
N TRP A 127 -6.01 -7.71 2.94
CA TRP A 127 -6.79 -6.88 2.03
C TRP A 127 -6.72 -7.47 0.62
N ASN A 128 -7.87 -7.63 -0.03
CA ASN A 128 -7.91 -8.19 -1.39
C ASN A 128 -7.73 -7.11 -2.45
N GLY A 129 -7.27 -7.52 -3.64
CA GLY A 129 -7.35 -6.69 -4.83
C GLY A 129 -6.30 -5.58 -4.93
N SER A 130 -5.08 -5.79 -4.44
CA SER A 130 -3.96 -4.88 -4.72
C SER A 130 -2.65 -5.60 -5.03
N GLY A 131 -2.64 -6.93 -4.90
CA GLY A 131 -1.46 -7.77 -5.09
C GLY A 131 -0.51 -7.71 -3.91
N THR A 132 0.71 -8.18 -4.13
CA THR A 132 1.76 -8.26 -3.12
C THR A 132 2.95 -7.44 -3.62
N ASN A 133 3.18 -6.28 -3.00
CA ASN A 133 4.31 -5.40 -3.33
C ASN A 133 5.29 -5.32 -2.16
N VAL A 134 6.16 -6.32 -2.07
CA VAL A 134 7.15 -6.41 -0.97
C VAL A 134 8.11 -5.22 -0.97
N SER A 135 8.48 -4.72 -2.14
CA SER A 135 9.39 -3.58 -2.25
C SER A 135 8.84 -2.32 -1.57
N GLU A 136 7.52 -2.10 -1.64
CA GLU A 136 6.87 -0.97 -0.97
C GLU A 136 6.85 -1.16 0.55
N GLY A 137 6.53 -2.36 1.03
CA GLY A 137 6.55 -2.69 2.46
C GLY A 137 7.93 -2.50 3.08
N LEU A 138 8.99 -2.98 2.40
CA LEU A 138 10.38 -2.76 2.81
C LEU A 138 10.76 -1.28 2.80
N SER A 139 10.29 -0.52 1.81
CA SER A 139 10.55 0.92 1.72
C SER A 139 9.90 1.69 2.87
N TRP A 140 8.69 1.31 3.31
CA TRP A 140 8.09 1.86 4.53
C TRP A 140 8.83 1.43 5.80
N GLY A 141 9.28 0.17 5.88
CA GLY A 141 10.14 -0.30 6.96
C GLY A 141 11.44 0.51 7.06
N MET A 142 12.07 0.82 5.92
CA MET A 142 13.25 1.68 5.87
C MET A 142 12.95 3.09 6.39
N ARG A 143 11.78 3.66 6.08
CA ARG A 143 11.37 4.99 6.57
C ARG A 143 11.18 5.00 8.09
N VAL A 144 10.55 3.96 8.66
CA VAL A 144 10.39 3.80 10.12
C VAL A 144 11.74 3.67 10.81
N LEU A 145 12.69 2.96 10.18
CA LEU A 145 14.05 2.83 10.72
C LEU A 145 14.92 4.07 10.49
N SER A 146 14.58 4.94 9.54
CA SER A 146 15.36 6.14 9.24
C SER A 146 15.19 7.21 10.33
N PRO A 147 16.17 8.12 10.52
CA PRO A 147 16.02 9.25 11.44
C PRO A 147 15.20 10.43 10.89
N ALA A 148 14.79 10.36 9.61
CA ALA A 148 14.15 11.46 8.91
C ALA A 148 12.62 11.35 8.95
N ALA A 149 11.93 12.47 8.79
CA ALA A 149 10.48 12.49 8.62
C ALA A 149 10.03 11.48 7.53
N PRO A 150 8.90 10.78 7.72
CA PRO A 150 7.79 11.13 8.62
C PRO A 150 7.90 10.50 10.02
N TYR A 151 8.79 9.53 10.22
CA TYR A 151 9.02 8.87 11.51
C TYR A 151 10.42 9.23 12.01
N THR A 152 10.52 10.04 13.05
CA THR A 152 11.80 10.58 13.52
C THR A 152 12.39 9.82 14.71
N ASP A 153 11.77 8.70 15.11
CA ASP A 153 12.15 7.92 16.29
C ASP A 153 13.39 7.03 16.03
N GLY A 154 13.76 6.82 14.77
CA GLY A 154 14.94 6.06 14.39
C GLY A 154 16.24 6.80 14.75
N ALA A 155 17.15 6.14 15.46
CA ALA A 155 18.52 6.64 15.61
C ALA A 155 19.22 6.79 14.23
N PRO A 156 20.26 7.61 14.08
CA PRO A 156 21.06 7.65 12.86
C PRO A 156 21.56 6.25 12.43
N TRP A 157 21.74 6.05 11.13
CA TRP A 157 22.28 4.79 10.60
C TRP A 157 23.65 4.49 11.22
N LYS A 158 23.91 3.20 11.48
CA LYS A 158 25.18 2.70 12.04
C LYS A 158 25.58 3.34 13.37
N THR A 159 24.63 3.84 14.16
CA THR A 159 24.90 4.35 15.51
C THR A 159 25.51 3.25 16.39
N PRO A 160 26.70 3.46 17.00
CA PRO A 160 27.32 2.46 17.86
C PRO A 160 26.39 2.03 19.00
N GLY A 161 26.30 0.72 19.24
CA GLY A 161 25.45 0.15 20.27
C GLY A 161 23.99 -0.07 19.88
N ILE A 162 23.54 0.45 18.73
CA ILE A 162 22.16 0.29 18.24
C ILE A 162 22.16 -0.67 17.05
N SER A 163 21.39 -1.75 17.16
CA SER A 163 21.10 -2.65 16.02
C SER A 163 19.76 -2.25 15.39
N LYS A 164 19.72 -2.17 14.06
CA LYS A 164 18.47 -2.00 13.29
C LYS A 164 18.17 -3.30 12.57
N ILE A 165 16.93 -3.78 12.68
CA ILE A 165 16.53 -5.11 12.21
C ILE A 165 15.24 -4.99 11.41
N VAL A 166 15.18 -5.69 10.30
CA VAL A 166 13.96 -5.94 9.52
C VAL A 166 13.68 -7.44 9.54
N LEU A 167 12.46 -7.81 9.91
CA LEU A 167 11.92 -9.15 9.69
C LEU A 167 10.85 -9.04 8.60
N LEU A 168 11.16 -9.53 7.41
CA LEU A 168 10.22 -9.60 6.30
C LEU A 168 9.44 -10.92 6.40
N LEU A 169 8.13 -10.84 6.59
CA LEU A 169 7.20 -11.96 6.49
C LEU A 169 6.31 -11.78 5.26
N THR A 170 6.21 -12.79 4.40
CA THR A 170 5.39 -12.78 3.19
C THR A 170 4.82 -14.16 2.89
N ASP A 171 3.71 -14.22 2.16
CA ASP A 171 3.11 -15.46 1.65
C ASP A 171 3.75 -15.94 0.34
N GLY A 172 4.71 -15.19 -0.20
CA GLY A 172 5.57 -15.64 -1.29
C GLY A 172 5.75 -14.59 -2.38
N GLU A 173 5.17 -14.85 -3.55
CA GLU A 173 5.48 -14.15 -4.79
C GLU A 173 5.00 -12.69 -4.76
N ASN A 174 5.73 -11.78 -5.41
CA ASN A 174 5.19 -10.47 -5.73
C ASN A 174 4.10 -10.61 -6.79
N VAL A 175 2.98 -9.90 -6.60
CA VAL A 175 1.82 -9.99 -7.48
C VAL A 175 1.37 -8.58 -7.85
N VAL A 176 1.14 -8.34 -9.13
CA VAL A 176 0.58 -7.09 -9.65
C VAL A 176 -0.65 -7.41 -10.49
N TYR A 177 -1.78 -6.79 -10.14
CA TYR A 177 -3.04 -6.98 -10.84
C TYR A 177 -3.31 -5.90 -11.90
N GLY A 178 -4.03 -6.29 -12.94
CA GLY A 178 -4.47 -5.45 -14.04
C GLY A 178 -5.61 -6.12 -14.82
N ALA A 179 -6.53 -5.31 -15.34
CA ALA A 179 -7.63 -5.72 -16.19
C ALA A 179 -7.44 -5.16 -17.60
N SER A 180 -7.97 -5.87 -18.60
CA SER A 180 -7.95 -5.42 -19.99
C SER A 180 -8.99 -4.32 -20.26
N GLU A 181 -8.82 -3.62 -21.38
CA GLU A 181 -9.76 -2.66 -21.97
C GLU A 181 -9.80 -1.25 -21.37
N GLN A 182 -9.75 -1.08 -20.04
CA GLN A 182 -9.69 0.24 -19.41
C GLN A 182 -8.82 0.21 -18.12
N PRO A 183 -7.77 1.05 -18.01
CA PRO A 183 -6.88 1.12 -16.84
C PRO A 183 -7.59 1.17 -15.48
N THR A 184 -8.66 1.98 -15.42
CA THR A 184 -9.48 2.30 -14.24
C THR A 184 -10.43 1.19 -13.81
N LYS A 185 -10.54 0.10 -14.58
CA LYS A 185 -11.31 -1.09 -14.17
C LYS A 185 -10.43 -2.16 -13.49
N SER A 186 -9.20 -1.77 -13.16
CA SER A 186 -8.20 -2.63 -12.54
C SER A 186 -8.04 -2.32 -11.05
N ASP A 187 -7.36 -3.20 -10.36
CA ASP A 187 -6.87 -2.94 -9.01
C ASP A 187 -5.93 -1.71 -8.99
N TYR A 188 -6.21 -0.75 -8.09
CA TYR A 188 -5.31 0.37 -7.80
C TYR A 188 -4.30 -0.03 -6.71
N THR A 189 -3.01 0.21 -6.96
CA THR A 189 -1.91 -0.24 -6.08
C THR A 189 -1.05 0.94 -5.59
N SER A 190 0.04 0.68 -4.85
CA SER A 190 0.97 1.72 -4.40
C SER A 190 1.63 2.51 -5.55
N TYR A 191 1.70 1.94 -6.75
CA TYR A 191 2.19 2.62 -7.95
C TYR A 191 1.04 3.01 -8.89
N GLY A 192 -0.20 2.98 -8.42
CA GLY A 192 -1.41 3.26 -9.19
C GLY A 192 -1.88 2.07 -10.02
N TYR A 193 -2.57 2.35 -11.12
CA TYR A 193 -3.03 1.32 -12.06
C TYR A 193 -1.87 0.76 -12.89
N LEU A 194 -1.87 -0.56 -13.13
CA LEU A 194 -0.86 -1.22 -13.94
C LEU A 194 -0.68 -0.58 -15.32
N ALA A 195 -1.77 -0.24 -16.01
CA ALA A 195 -1.71 0.39 -17.32
C ALA A 195 -1.07 1.79 -17.32
N GLY A 196 -0.91 2.41 -16.14
CA GLY A 196 -0.09 3.61 -15.98
C GLY A 196 1.41 3.36 -16.15
N SER A 197 1.85 2.10 -16.30
CA SER A 197 3.24 1.67 -16.50
C SER A 197 4.22 2.15 -15.43
N ARG A 198 3.73 2.56 -14.26
CA ARG A 198 4.55 3.00 -13.12
C ARG A 198 5.29 1.84 -12.44
N PHE A 199 4.87 0.60 -12.70
CA PHE A 199 5.64 -0.61 -12.41
C PHE A 199 6.78 -0.88 -13.40
N GLY A 200 7.05 0.03 -14.34
CA GLY A 200 7.99 -0.19 -15.45
C GLY A 200 7.44 -1.06 -16.58
N SER A 201 6.17 -1.49 -16.49
CA SER A 201 5.43 -2.20 -17.54
C SER A 201 3.94 -2.16 -17.23
N ASP A 202 3.09 -2.26 -18.26
CA ASP A 202 1.65 -2.51 -18.17
C ASP A 202 1.29 -4.01 -18.24
N ASN A 203 2.30 -4.88 -18.39
CA ASN A 203 2.13 -6.33 -18.35
C ASN A 203 2.31 -6.84 -16.91
N GLN A 204 1.33 -7.61 -16.41
CA GLN A 204 1.32 -8.09 -15.02
C GLN A 204 2.58 -8.88 -14.64
N THR A 205 3.02 -9.80 -15.49
CA THR A 205 4.18 -10.66 -15.23
C THR A 205 5.47 -9.84 -15.23
N THR A 206 5.64 -8.94 -16.20
CA THR A 206 6.82 -8.06 -16.25
C THR A 206 6.85 -7.09 -15.06
N ALA A 207 5.70 -6.52 -14.70
CA ALA A 207 5.55 -5.66 -13.53
C ALA A 207 5.93 -6.40 -12.24
N ALA A 208 5.43 -7.62 -12.02
CA ALA A 208 5.79 -8.44 -10.86
C ALA A 208 7.31 -8.70 -10.78
N ARG A 209 7.95 -9.03 -11.92
CA ARG A 209 9.42 -9.20 -11.99
C ARG A 209 10.19 -7.92 -11.69
N ASN A 210 9.66 -6.77 -12.09
CA ASN A 210 10.26 -5.48 -11.72
C ASN A 210 10.18 -5.27 -10.21
N VAL A 211 9.05 -5.62 -9.58
CA VAL A 211 8.91 -5.59 -8.11
C VAL A 211 9.90 -6.54 -7.42
N ASP A 212 10.20 -7.71 -7.98
CA ASP A 212 11.27 -8.57 -7.45
C ASP A 212 12.64 -7.87 -7.49
N GLY A 213 12.95 -7.20 -8.60
CA GLY A 213 14.17 -6.40 -8.76
C GLY A 213 14.25 -5.24 -7.76
N TRP A 214 13.13 -4.56 -7.53
CA TRP A 214 13.03 -3.47 -6.55
C TRP A 214 13.12 -3.97 -5.12
N THR A 215 12.51 -5.12 -4.82
CA THR A 215 12.64 -5.81 -3.53
C THR A 215 14.12 -6.03 -3.22
N LYS A 216 14.88 -6.63 -4.15
CA LYS A 216 16.34 -6.79 -3.99
C LYS A 216 17.05 -5.46 -3.78
N SER A 217 16.67 -4.43 -4.53
CA SER A 217 17.30 -3.10 -4.46
C SER A 217 17.09 -2.44 -3.09
N VAL A 218 15.90 -2.54 -2.50
CA VAL A 218 15.61 -2.01 -1.16
C VAL A 218 16.33 -2.84 -0.10
N CYS A 219 16.38 -4.17 -0.22
CA CYS A 219 17.16 -5.00 0.69
C CYS A 219 18.65 -4.64 0.66
N THR A 220 19.23 -4.38 -0.52
CA THR A 220 20.61 -3.90 -0.64
C THR A 220 20.81 -2.56 0.07
N GLN A 221 19.93 -1.58 -0.16
CA GLN A 221 20.02 -0.28 0.52
C GLN A 221 19.97 -0.41 2.05
N LEU A 222 19.04 -1.21 2.58
CA LEU A 222 18.95 -1.49 4.01
C LEU A 222 20.24 -2.13 4.54
N LYS A 223 20.80 -3.11 3.83
CA LYS A 223 22.06 -3.77 4.21
C LYS A 223 23.25 -2.81 4.17
N ASP A 224 23.31 -1.94 3.17
CA ASP A 224 24.35 -0.91 3.06
C ASP A 224 24.32 0.07 4.23
N GLU A 225 23.13 0.32 4.81
CA GLU A 225 22.94 1.11 6.04
C GLU A 225 23.20 0.32 7.34
N GLY A 226 23.62 -0.94 7.24
CA GLY A 226 23.93 -1.82 8.38
C GLY A 226 22.71 -2.45 9.04
N VAL A 227 21.57 -2.49 8.35
CA VAL A 227 20.36 -3.17 8.83
C VAL A 227 20.51 -4.68 8.66
N GLN A 228 20.16 -5.43 9.71
CA GLN A 228 20.07 -6.89 9.67
C GLN A 228 18.69 -7.30 9.13
N ILE A 229 18.64 -8.11 8.08
CA ILE A 229 17.42 -8.55 7.43
C ILE A 229 17.24 -10.05 7.59
N TYR A 230 16.13 -10.44 8.17
CA TYR A 230 15.63 -11.81 8.24
C TYR A 230 14.42 -11.94 7.33
N THR A 231 14.29 -13.06 6.63
CA THR A 231 13.18 -13.27 5.68
C THR A 231 12.43 -14.55 6.00
N MET A 232 11.11 -14.49 5.98
CA MET A 232 10.23 -15.61 6.26
C MET A 232 9.16 -15.70 5.17
N VAL A 233 9.09 -16.87 4.53
CA VAL A 233 8.08 -17.15 3.50
C VAL A 233 7.13 -18.21 4.01
N LEU A 234 5.82 -17.89 3.98
CA LEU A 234 4.76 -18.79 4.40
C LEU A 234 4.25 -19.60 3.19
N GLN A 235 4.22 -20.93 3.30
CA GLN A 235 3.56 -21.85 2.36
C GLN A 235 3.98 -21.77 0.88
N SER A 236 5.02 -21.01 0.53
CA SER A 236 5.43 -20.76 -0.86
C SER A 236 6.95 -20.85 -1.07
N ASP A 237 7.56 -21.94 -0.60
CA ASP A 237 9.01 -22.20 -0.78
C ASP A 237 9.34 -22.69 -2.20
N THR A 238 9.13 -21.83 -3.19
CA THR A 238 9.51 -22.05 -4.58
C THR A 238 11.01 -21.75 -4.78
N ALA A 239 11.63 -22.30 -5.84
CA ALA A 239 13.02 -21.98 -6.16
C ALA A 239 13.22 -20.47 -6.42
N ALA A 240 12.22 -19.79 -6.99
CA ALA A 240 12.24 -18.35 -7.23
C ALA A 240 12.18 -17.56 -5.92
N ASN A 241 11.23 -17.89 -5.02
CA ASN A 241 11.12 -17.25 -3.71
C ASN A 241 12.37 -17.48 -2.87
N ARG A 242 12.91 -18.69 -2.83
CA ARG A 242 14.16 -18.97 -2.12
C ARG A 242 15.31 -18.12 -2.67
N ALA A 243 15.46 -18.02 -3.99
CA ALA A 243 16.49 -17.18 -4.59
C ALA A 243 16.30 -15.68 -4.29
N LEU A 244 15.07 -15.18 -4.30
CA LEU A 244 14.75 -13.78 -4.01
C LEU A 244 15.00 -13.45 -2.54
N TYR A 245 14.40 -14.22 -1.62
CA TYR A 245 14.39 -13.90 -0.20
C TYR A 245 15.70 -14.27 0.50
N SER A 246 16.39 -15.35 0.11
CA SER A 246 17.77 -15.59 0.60
C SER A 246 18.75 -14.51 0.14
N ALA A 247 18.55 -13.89 -1.03
CA ALA A 247 19.37 -12.76 -1.48
C ALA A 247 19.02 -11.45 -0.76
N CYS A 248 17.77 -11.29 -0.33
CA CYS A 248 17.32 -10.15 0.47
C CYS A 248 17.88 -10.20 1.90
N ALA A 249 17.86 -11.39 2.52
CA ALA A 249 18.41 -11.59 3.87
C ALA A 249 19.89 -11.13 3.98
N SER A 250 20.30 -10.76 5.20
CA SER A 250 21.69 -10.34 5.47
C SER A 250 22.65 -11.53 5.41
N ASP A 251 22.24 -12.68 5.92
CA ASP A 251 22.88 -13.98 5.72
C ASP A 251 21.90 -14.87 4.95
N PRO A 252 22.31 -15.60 3.89
CA PRO A 252 21.40 -16.51 3.18
C PRO A 252 20.75 -17.59 4.08
N SER A 253 21.36 -17.93 5.22
CA SER A 253 20.82 -18.84 6.24
C SER A 253 19.75 -18.20 7.14
N ASP A 254 19.53 -16.88 7.04
CA ASP A 254 18.45 -16.13 7.68
C ASP A 254 17.17 -16.07 6.82
N TYR A 255 17.07 -16.96 5.83
CA TYR A 255 15.84 -17.30 5.11
C TYR A 255 15.12 -18.48 5.77
N TYR A 256 13.84 -18.28 6.07
CA TYR A 256 13.00 -19.25 6.74
C TYR A 256 11.76 -19.58 5.90
N ALA A 257 11.69 -20.80 5.40
CA ALA A 257 10.48 -21.33 4.76
C ALA A 257 9.58 -22.00 5.80
N VAL A 258 8.33 -21.56 5.89
CA VAL A 258 7.34 -22.05 6.87
C VAL A 258 6.11 -22.57 6.13
N ASN A 259 6.09 -23.88 5.87
CA ASN A 259 4.94 -24.54 5.23
C ASN A 259 3.80 -24.86 6.20
N ASP A 260 4.09 -24.86 7.51
CA ASP A 260 3.15 -25.14 8.58
C ASP A 260 3.06 -23.92 9.52
N PRO A 261 1.96 -23.14 9.47
CA PRO A 261 1.79 -21.93 10.28
C PRO A 261 1.94 -22.17 11.79
N THR A 262 1.71 -23.41 12.27
CA THR A 262 1.89 -23.73 13.70
C THR A 262 3.36 -23.63 14.15
N LYS A 263 4.31 -23.62 13.20
CA LYS A 263 5.74 -23.45 13.47
C LYS A 263 6.18 -22.00 13.52
N LEU A 264 5.32 -21.04 13.13
CA LEU A 264 5.64 -19.62 13.14
C LEU A 264 6.21 -19.13 14.49
N PRO A 265 5.60 -19.44 15.66
CA PRO A 265 6.12 -18.98 16.94
C PRO A 265 7.56 -19.43 17.20
N ASN A 266 7.91 -20.65 16.80
CA ASN A 266 9.25 -21.18 16.97
C ASN A 266 10.27 -20.46 16.07
N VAL A 267 9.88 -20.11 14.84
CA VAL A 267 10.77 -19.36 13.94
C VAL A 267 10.98 -17.94 14.45
N PHE A 268 9.92 -17.25 14.90
CA PHE A 268 10.07 -15.94 15.55
C PHE A 268 11.00 -16.00 16.76
N LEU A 269 10.89 -17.04 17.59
CA LEU A 269 11.78 -17.24 18.74
C LEU A 269 13.24 -17.48 18.31
N GLN A 270 13.48 -18.27 17.27
CA GLN A 270 14.82 -18.50 16.74
C GLN A 270 15.46 -17.20 16.24
N ILE A 271 14.70 -16.38 15.50
CA ILE A 271 15.17 -15.09 14.99
C ILE A 271 15.44 -14.13 16.14
N ALA A 272 14.53 -14.03 17.12
CA ALA A 272 14.73 -13.22 18.32
C ALA A 272 16.04 -13.57 19.01
N ASN A 273 16.31 -14.85 19.27
CA ASN A 273 17.54 -15.31 19.91
C ASN A 273 18.83 -14.96 19.13
N LYS A 274 18.77 -14.68 17.83
CA LYS A 274 19.95 -14.25 17.05
C LYS A 274 20.34 -12.80 17.31
N PHE A 275 19.37 -11.93 17.63
CA PHE A 275 19.63 -10.51 17.81
C PHE A 275 19.45 -10.01 19.25
N THR A 276 18.87 -10.82 20.13
CA THR A 276 18.91 -10.57 21.58
C THR A 276 20.35 -10.69 22.04
N LYS A 277 21.07 -9.56 22.17
CA LYS A 277 22.32 -9.54 22.91
C LYS A 277 22.03 -9.96 24.35
N LEU A 278 22.89 -10.81 24.91
CA LEU A 278 22.86 -11.11 26.35
C LEU A 278 22.92 -9.78 27.11
N GLN A 279 21.78 -9.35 27.67
CA GLN A 279 21.74 -8.18 28.54
C GLN A 279 22.10 -8.66 29.94
N LEU A 280 23.33 -8.37 30.37
CA LEU A 280 23.67 -8.38 31.78
C LEU A 280 23.06 -7.11 32.38
N THR A 281 21.89 -7.25 33.00
CA THR A 281 21.31 -6.21 33.85
C THR A 281 21.98 -6.34 35.23
N ASN A 282 22.74 -5.31 35.64
CA ASN A 282 23.23 -5.20 37.02
C ASN A 282 22.09 -4.85 37.97
#